data_AF-A0A9E2FAJ4-F1
#
_entry.id   AF-A0A9E2FAJ4-F1
#
_cell.length_a   1.000
_cell.length_b   1.000
_cell.length_c   1.000
_cell.angle_alpha   90.00
_cell.angle_beta   90.00
_cell.angle_gamma   90.00
#
_symmetry.space_group_name_H-M   'P 1'
#
loop_
_entity.id
_entity.type
_entity.pdbx_description
1 polymer ?
#
loop_
_entity_poly.entity_id
_entity_poly.type
_entity_poly.pdbx_seq_one_letter_code
_entity_poly.pdbx_strand_id
1 'polypeptide(L)' 'MAKAQTFADKVAKAKSQKSAVCPECGEVFIYMKVVEPVASASGSYRFQRKMEKHCKCKNT' A
#
# COMPACT_ATOMS: atom_id res chain seq x y z
N MET A 1 29.34 -10.52 -7.94
CA MET A 1 28.01 -11.03 -7.54
C MET A 1 26.94 -10.36 -8.40
N ALA A 2 26.62 -10.97 -9.55
CA ALA A 2 25.69 -10.40 -10.51
C ALA A 2 24.26 -10.55 -10.00
N LYS A 3 23.59 -9.43 -9.73
CA LYS A 3 22.16 -9.40 -9.44
C LYS A 3 21.42 -9.90 -10.67
N ALA A 4 20.59 -10.94 -10.51
CA ALA A 4 19.82 -11.57 -11.57
C ALA A 4 19.20 -10.54 -12.55
N GLN A 5 19.48 -10.72 -13.85
CA GLN A 5 19.18 -9.74 -14.91
C GLN A 5 18.01 -10.15 -15.80
N THR A 6 17.59 -11.41 -15.79
CA THR A 6 16.58 -11.89 -16.73
C THR A 6 15.18 -11.41 -16.34
N PHE A 7 14.30 -11.30 -17.33
CA PHE A 7 12.89 -10.96 -17.12
C PHE A 7 12.19 -12.02 -16.24
N ALA A 8 12.54 -13.30 -16.42
CA ALA A 8 12.00 -14.40 -15.63
C ALA A 8 12.32 -14.24 -14.13
N ASP A 9 13.56 -13.88 -13.79
CA ASP A 9 13.98 -13.65 -12.40
C ASP A 9 13.24 -12.46 -11.76
N LYS A 10 12.98 -11.41 -12.54
CA LYS A 10 12.22 -10.24 -12.09
C LYS A 10 10.74 -10.58 -11.85
N VAL A 11 10.13 -11.39 -12.71
CA VAL A 11 8.74 -11.86 -12.53
C VAL A 11 8.63 -12.80 -11.34
N ALA A 12 9.57 -13.72 -11.14
CA ALA A 12 9.60 -14.59 -9.97
C ALA A 12 9.75 -13.80 -8.67
N LYS A 13 10.58 -12.75 -8.67
CA LYS A 13 10.74 -11.86 -7.52
C LYS A 13 9.48 -11.03 -7.23
N ALA A 14 8.80 -10.54 -8.26
CA ALA A 14 7.52 -9.84 -8.10
C ALA A 14 6.43 -10.77 -7.54
N LYS A 15 6.40 -12.04 -7.97
CA LYS A 15 5.46 -13.05 -7.46
C LYS A 15 5.76 -13.49 -6.01
N SER A 16 7.01 -13.39 -5.57
CA SER A 16 7.44 -13.80 -4.22
C SER A 16 7.44 -12.67 -3.18
N GLN A 17 7.20 -11.42 -3.60
CA GLN A 17 6.83 -10.37 -2.67
C GLN A 17 5.49 -10.76 -2.05
N LYS A 18 5.54 -11.24 -0.80
CA LYS A 18 4.39 -11.56 0.04
C LYS A 18 3.66 -10.26 0.37
N SER A 19 2.93 -9.75 -0.60
CA SER A 19 2.03 -8.63 -0.38
C SER A 19 0.91 -9.14 0.53
N ALA A 20 0.59 -8.36 1.55
CA ALA A 20 -0.50 -8.73 2.46
C ALA A 20 -1.77 -8.92 1.61
N VAL A 21 -2.43 -10.06 1.80
CA VAL A 21 -3.66 -10.41 1.10
C VAL A 21 -4.84 -9.98 1.96
N CYS A 22 -5.83 -9.38 1.33
CA CYS A 22 -7.05 -8.94 1.96
C CYS A 22 -7.89 -10.17 2.36
N PRO A 23 -8.27 -10.33 3.64
CA PRO A 23 -8.99 -11.51 4.12
C PRO A 23 -10.42 -11.61 3.57
N GLU A 24 -10.97 -10.51 3.04
CA GLU A 24 -12.36 -10.45 2.55
C GLU A 24 -12.48 -10.85 1.07
N CYS A 25 -11.59 -10.38 0.19
CA CYS A 25 -11.67 -10.66 -1.25
C CYS A 25 -10.45 -11.39 -1.83
N GLY A 26 -9.43 -11.72 -1.03
CA GLY A 26 -8.25 -12.43 -1.50
C GLY A 26 -7.33 -11.60 -2.43
N GLU A 27 -7.64 -10.33 -2.66
CA GLU A 27 -6.80 -9.42 -3.44
C GLU A 27 -5.63 -8.86 -2.62
N VAL A 28 -4.60 -8.39 -3.32
CA VAL A 28 -3.42 -7.77 -2.69
C VAL A 28 -3.73 -6.36 -2.22
N PHE A 29 -3.37 -6.03 -0.98
CA PHE A 29 -3.44 -4.65 -0.46
C PHE A 29 -2.54 -3.71 -1.27
N ILE A 30 -3.08 -2.57 -1.65
CA ILE A 30 -2.35 -1.48 -2.31
C ILE A 30 -2.01 -0.43 -1.26
N TYR A 31 -0.76 0.03 -1.25
CA TYR A 31 -0.35 1.14 -0.40
C TYR A 31 -0.74 2.46 -1.07
N MET A 32 -1.59 3.23 -0.40
CA MET A 32 -2.00 4.56 -0.85
C MET A 32 -1.55 5.62 0.15
N LYS A 33 -1.13 6.77 -0.38
CA LYS A 33 -0.75 7.92 0.43
C LYS A 33 -1.99 8.80 0.60
N VAL A 34 -2.55 8.78 1.80
CA VAL A 34 -3.74 9.56 2.15
C VAL A 34 -3.30 10.86 2.80
N VAL A 35 -3.94 11.97 2.41
CA VAL A 35 -3.74 13.29 3.01
C VAL A 35 -5.06 13.72 3.61
N GLU A 36 -5.11 13.80 4.94
CA GLU A 36 -6.35 14.10 5.67
C GLU A 36 -6.19 15.37 6.50
N PRO A 37 -7.22 16.25 6.55
CA PRO A 37 -7.26 17.36 7.47
C PRO A 37 -7.53 16.84 8.89
N VAL A 38 -6.59 17.06 9.80
CA VAL A 38 -6.73 16.73 11.23
C VAL A 38 -6.88 18.04 12.01
N ALA A 39 -7.96 18.13 12.78
CA ALA A 39 -8.17 19.25 13.69
C ALA A 39 -7.15 19.19 14.84
N SER A 40 -6.45 20.28 15.06
CA SER A 40 -5.62 20.47 16.26
C SER A 40 -6.49 20.93 17.42
N ALA A 41 -6.05 20.66 18.65
CA ALA A 41 -6.75 21.07 19.87
C ALA A 41 -6.97 22.60 19.96
N SER A 42 -6.18 23.40 19.24
CA SER A 42 -6.30 24.86 19.16
C SER A 42 -7.23 25.36 18.05
N GLY A 43 -7.99 24.49 17.39
CA GLY A 43 -8.96 24.86 16.35
C GLY A 43 -8.36 25.08 14.95
N SER A 44 -7.04 24.92 14.79
CA SER A 44 -6.40 24.95 13.46
C SER A 44 -6.46 23.58 12.78
N TYR A 45 -6.59 23.52 11.45
CA TYR A 45 -6.51 22.28 10.68
C TYR A 45 -5.09 22.06 10.16
N ARG A 46 -4.57 20.85 10.30
CA ARG A 46 -3.27 20.44 9.73
C ARG A 46 -3.47 19.25 8.82
N PHE A 47 -2.78 19.23 7.68
CA PHE A 47 -2.82 18.08 6.78
C PHE A 47 -1.81 17.03 7.23
N GLN A 48 -2.30 15.86 7.64
CA GLN A 48 -1.46 14.72 7.97
C GLN A 48 -1.34 13.80 6.75
N ARG A 49 -0.12 13.32 6.49
CA ARG A 49 0.14 12.34 5.42
C ARG A 49 0.34 10.96 6.06
N LYS A 50 -0.48 9.98 5.69
CA LYS A 50 -0.36 8.60 6.15
C LYS A 50 -0.23 7.66 4.96
N MET A 51 0.55 6.60 5.14
CA MET A 51 0.63 5.47 4.20
C MET A 51 -0.32 4.40 4.71
N GLU A 52 -1.42 4.19 4.00
CA GLU A 52 -2.44 3.23 4.41
C GLU A 52 -2.52 2.09 3.40
N LYS A 53 -2.77 0.88 3.93
CA LYS A 53 -3.01 -0.31 3.10
C LYS A 53 -4.49 -0.34 2.78
N HIS A 54 -4.82 -0.17 1.51
CA HIS A 54 -6.19 -0.19 1.04
C HIS A 54 -6.46 -1.46 0.24
N CYS A 55 -7.64 -2.03 0.47
CA CYS A 55 -8.11 -3.19 -0.28
C CYS A 55 -9.18 -2.70 -1.26
N LYS A 56 -9.10 -3.10 -2.54
CA LYS A 56 -10.02 -2.61 -3.56
C LYS A 56 -11.48 -3.01 -3.31
N CYS A 57 -11.72 -4.09 -2.58
CA CYS A 57 -13.09 -4.53 -2.29
C CYS A 57 -13.78 -3.70 -1.18
N LYS A 58 -13.06 -2.85 -0.44
CA LYS A 58 -13.69 -1.86 0.44
C LYS A 58 -13.95 -0.56 -0.33
N ASN A 59 -14.89 -0.62 -1.26
CA ASN A 59 -15.54 0.56 -1.81
C ASN A 59 -16.86 0.77 -1.05
N THR A 60 -16.78 1.48 0.07
CA THR A 60 -17.92 2.13 0.76
C THR A 60 -17.40 3.37 1.45
#